data_AF-T0YC72-F1
#
_entry.id   AF-T0YC72-F1
#
_cell.length_a   1.000
_cell.length_b   1.000
_cell.length_c   1.000
_cell.angle_alpha   90.00
_cell.angle_beta   90.00
_cell.angle_gamma   90.00
#
_symmetry.space_group_name_H-M   'P 1'
#
loop_
_entity.id
_entity.type
_entity.pdbx_description
1 polymer ?
#
loop_
_entity_poly.entity_id
_entity_poly.type
_entity_poly.pdbx_seq_one_letter_code
_entity_poly.pdbx_strand_id
1 'polypeptide(L)'
;RTPRMRLRTEVAHVWLTDDASLPTRLAPGNPFGDWQRAAPLPGERLIDHCYGGWSGWAELDWPEEALCVRLSADGPLRWLHVFVPPGGDFLCLEPVSHMPDALNRPEPPEITGLRVLAPGETLAATVRLSVVPGPLGA
;
A
#
# COMPACT_ATOMS: atom_id res chain seq x y z
N ARG A 1 -3.85 15.99 3.10
CA ARG A 1 -3.47 15.75 1.68
C ARG A 1 -3.46 17.11 1.00
N THR A 2 -2.45 17.43 0.19
CA THR A 2 -2.49 18.63 -0.66
C THR A 2 -2.87 18.23 -2.09
N PRO A 3 -3.37 19.16 -2.93
CA PRO A 3 -3.73 18.85 -4.31
C PRO A 3 -2.60 18.29 -5.18
N ARG A 4 -1.33 18.66 -4.94
CA ARG A 4 -0.18 18.10 -5.68
C ARG A 4 0.55 17.00 -4.92
N MET A 5 0.00 16.49 -3.81
CA MET A 5 0.60 15.37 -3.10
C MET A 5 0.66 14.14 -4.02
N ARG A 6 1.81 13.47 -4.08
CA ARG A 6 2.03 12.30 -4.93
C ARG A 6 2.42 11.10 -4.10
N LEU A 7 1.90 9.95 -4.49
CA LEU A 7 2.38 8.65 -4.00
C LEU A 7 3.32 8.06 -5.04
N ARG A 8 4.48 7.63 -4.57
CA ARG A 8 5.39 6.77 -5.32
C ARG A 8 5.60 5.46 -4.56
N THR A 9 5.40 4.34 -5.23
CA THR A 9 5.61 3.00 -4.67
C THR A 9 5.72 1.99 -5.80
N GLU A 10 6.32 0.84 -5.54
CA GLU A 10 6.40 -0.25 -6.51
C GLU A 10 5.50 -1.40 -6.09
N VAL A 11 4.43 -1.61 -6.86
CA VAL A 11 3.45 -2.68 -6.70
C VAL A 11 3.24 -3.37 -8.03
N ALA A 12 3.05 -4.69 -8.02
CA ALA A 12 2.85 -5.47 -9.24
C ALA A 12 1.36 -5.60 -9.59
N HIS A 13 0.53 -5.84 -8.59
CA HIS A 13 -0.90 -6.14 -8.76
C HIS A 13 -1.73 -5.59 -7.60
N VAL A 14 -3.04 -5.51 -7.82
CA VAL A 14 -4.03 -5.15 -6.80
C VAL A 14 -5.15 -6.17 -6.78
N TRP A 15 -5.65 -6.47 -5.59
CA TRP A 15 -6.87 -7.24 -5.41
C TRP A 15 -8.06 -6.30 -5.33
N LEU A 16 -8.90 -6.33 -6.36
CA LEU A 16 -10.17 -5.60 -6.42
C LEU A 16 -11.22 -6.29 -5.55
N THR A 17 -12.03 -5.49 -4.87
CA THR A 17 -12.99 -5.98 -3.89
C THR A 17 -14.42 -6.03 -4.43
N ASP A 18 -15.27 -6.82 -3.76
CA ASP A 18 -16.72 -6.79 -3.92
C ASP A 18 -17.40 -5.77 -3.00
N ASP A 19 -18.73 -5.78 -2.94
CA ASP A 19 -19.56 -4.89 -2.11
C ASP A 19 -19.37 -5.15 -0.59
N ALA A 20 -18.78 -6.28 -0.21
CA ALA A 20 -18.42 -6.61 1.17
C ALA A 20 -16.96 -6.21 1.51
N SER A 21 -16.28 -5.50 0.60
CA SER A 21 -14.85 -5.15 0.70
C SER A 21 -13.92 -6.36 0.75
N LEU A 22 -14.34 -7.52 0.25
CA LEU A 22 -13.50 -8.72 0.20
C LEU A 22 -12.74 -8.80 -1.14
N PRO A 23 -11.43 -9.14 -1.13
CA PRO A 23 -10.65 -9.24 -2.35
C PRO A 23 -11.14 -10.41 -3.22
N THR A 24 -11.65 -10.14 -4.41
CA THR A 24 -12.24 -11.18 -5.28
C THR A 24 -11.52 -11.31 -6.62
N ARG A 25 -10.88 -10.25 -7.12
CA ARG A 25 -10.28 -10.26 -8.46
C ARG A 25 -8.91 -9.61 -8.52
N LEU A 26 -7.94 -10.32 -9.06
CA LEU A 26 -6.61 -9.79 -9.34
C LEU A 26 -6.62 -8.88 -10.58
N ALA A 27 -5.93 -7.74 -10.49
CA ALA A 27 -5.72 -6.80 -11.58
C ALA A 27 -4.28 -6.24 -11.58
N PRO A 28 -3.79 -5.62 -12.67
CA PRO A 28 -2.52 -4.89 -12.66
C PRO A 28 -2.47 -3.83 -11.55
N GLY A 29 -1.28 -3.45 -11.08
CA GLY A 29 -1.12 -2.55 -9.92
C GLY A 29 -1.47 -1.07 -10.12
N ASN A 30 -1.97 -0.67 -11.29
CA ASN A 30 -2.19 0.74 -11.66
C ASN A 30 -3.64 1.23 -11.88
N PRO A 31 -4.74 0.56 -11.45
CA PRO A 31 -6.11 1.01 -11.75
C PRO A 31 -6.53 2.27 -10.99
N PHE A 32 -5.68 2.78 -10.10
CA PHE A 32 -5.92 4.00 -9.32
C PHE A 32 -4.85 5.08 -9.52
N GLY A 33 -3.81 4.78 -10.30
CA GLY A 33 -2.67 5.66 -10.54
C GLY A 33 -1.41 4.88 -10.89
N ASP A 34 -0.54 5.47 -11.71
CA ASP A 34 0.79 4.91 -12.00
C ASP A 34 1.80 5.36 -10.92
N TRP A 35 1.72 4.73 -9.74
CA TRP A 35 2.58 5.09 -8.60
C TRP A 35 4.03 4.63 -8.77
N GLN A 36 4.35 3.79 -9.75
CA GLN A 36 5.75 3.50 -10.07
C GLN A 36 6.46 4.76 -10.59
N ARG A 37 5.72 5.65 -11.25
CA ARG A 37 6.22 6.93 -11.80
C ARG A 37 5.88 8.16 -10.96
N ALA A 38 5.45 7.96 -9.72
CA ALA A 38 4.89 8.97 -8.83
C ALA A 38 3.65 9.66 -9.43
N ALA A 39 2.48 9.40 -8.86
CA ALA A 39 1.21 9.94 -9.36
C ALA A 39 0.35 10.51 -8.22
N PRO A 40 -0.51 11.51 -8.51
CA PRO A 40 -1.50 11.97 -7.54
C PRO A 40 -2.48 10.84 -7.19
N LEU A 41 -3.11 10.94 -6.03
CA LEU A 41 -4.22 10.08 -5.65
C LEU A 41 -5.53 10.71 -6.13
N PRO A 42 -6.45 9.95 -6.74
CA PRO A 42 -7.76 10.47 -7.13
C PRO A 42 -8.52 10.97 -5.89
N GLY A 43 -9.00 12.21 -5.93
CA GLY A 43 -9.60 12.88 -4.76
C GLY A 43 -11.01 12.41 -4.41
N GLU A 44 -11.80 12.03 -5.41
CA GLU A 44 -13.23 11.70 -5.25
C GLU A 44 -13.52 10.20 -5.28
N ARG A 45 -12.56 9.38 -5.75
CA ARG A 45 -12.74 7.93 -5.85
C ARG A 45 -12.20 7.26 -4.58
N LEU A 46 -13.02 6.41 -3.97
CA LEU A 46 -12.57 5.53 -2.88
C LEU A 46 -11.47 4.60 -3.39
N ILE A 47 -10.35 4.58 -2.68
CA ILE A 47 -9.37 3.51 -2.77
C ILE A 47 -9.42 2.80 -1.42
N ASP A 48 -9.71 1.50 -1.42
CA ASP A 48 -9.63 0.65 -0.23
C ASP A 48 -9.20 -0.76 -0.66
N HIS A 49 -7.94 -0.90 -1.04
CA HIS A 49 -7.46 -2.11 -1.73
C HIS A 49 -6.08 -2.55 -1.26
N CYS A 50 -5.89 -3.87 -1.28
CA CYS A 50 -4.61 -4.51 -1.00
C CYS A 50 -3.82 -4.75 -2.29
N TYR A 51 -2.58 -4.26 -2.30
CA TYR A 51 -1.62 -4.42 -3.38
C TYR A 51 -0.60 -5.48 -3.01
N GLY A 52 -0.19 -6.29 -3.98
CA GLY A 52 0.82 -7.33 -3.83
C GLY A 52 1.96 -7.19 -4.84
N GLY A 53 3.01 -7.98 -4.61
CA GLY A 53 4.32 -7.74 -5.24
C GLY A 53 4.87 -6.36 -4.85
N TRP A 54 4.59 -5.92 -3.63
CA TRP A 54 5.04 -4.63 -3.13
C TRP A 54 6.51 -4.71 -2.70
N SER A 55 7.34 -3.78 -3.16
CA SER A 55 8.78 -3.76 -2.89
C SER A 55 9.15 -3.33 -1.46
N GLY A 56 8.17 -3.14 -0.57
CA GLY A 56 8.41 -2.81 0.84
C GLY A 56 8.73 -1.33 1.10
N TRP A 57 8.48 -0.44 0.15
CA TRP A 57 8.69 1.00 0.35
C TRP A 57 7.60 1.84 -0.30
N ALA A 58 7.38 3.04 0.22
CA ALA A 58 6.55 4.07 -0.39
C ALA A 58 7.10 5.47 -0.06
N GLU A 59 6.90 6.42 -0.96
CA GLU A 59 7.20 7.84 -0.75
C GLU A 59 5.93 8.66 -0.94
N LEU A 60 5.67 9.55 0.00
CA LEU A 60 4.63 10.57 -0.10
C LEU A 60 5.31 11.93 -0.22
N ASP A 61 5.16 12.54 -1.37
CA ASP A 61 5.73 13.85 -1.67
C ASP A 61 4.64 14.92 -1.57
N TRP A 62 4.95 16.02 -0.86
CA TRP A 62 4.17 17.27 -0.85
C TRP A 62 5.01 18.39 -1.48
N PRO A 63 4.96 18.56 -2.82
CA PRO A 63 5.78 19.55 -3.51
C PRO A 63 5.53 20.99 -3.06
N GLU A 64 4.32 21.32 -2.56
CA GLU A 64 3.99 22.63 -1.98
C GLU A 64 4.79 22.95 -0.73
N GLU A 65 5.13 21.93 0.04
CA GLU A 65 5.73 22.05 1.36
C GLU A 65 7.22 21.71 1.36
N ALA A 66 7.79 21.39 0.18
CA ALA A 66 9.13 20.82 0.03
C ALA A 66 9.40 19.67 1.04
N LEU A 67 8.39 18.81 1.22
CA LEU A 67 8.36 17.76 2.24
C LEU A 67 8.15 16.40 1.58
N CYS A 68 8.88 15.39 2.05
CA CYS A 68 8.67 14.00 1.68
C CYS A 68 8.65 13.11 2.93
N VAL A 69 7.70 12.18 2.99
CA VAL A 69 7.70 11.07 3.95
C VAL A 69 8.07 9.80 3.21
N ARG A 70 9.12 9.14 3.67
CA ARG A 70 9.48 7.79 3.22
C ARG A 70 9.00 6.77 4.23
N LEU A 71 8.38 5.73 3.71
CA LEU A 71 7.97 4.53 4.43
C LEU A 71 8.80 3.36 3.90
N SER A 72 9.39 2.59 4.79
CA SER A 72 9.98 1.29 4.46
C SER A 72 9.47 0.21 5.43
N ALA A 73 9.35 -1.01 4.94
CA ALA A 73 8.86 -2.15 5.69
C ALA A 73 9.74 -3.37 5.44
N ASP A 74 10.08 -4.06 6.53
CA ASP A 74 10.96 -5.24 6.54
C ASP A 74 10.22 -6.46 7.12
N GLY A 75 10.88 -7.63 7.10
CA GLY A 75 10.31 -8.87 7.63
C GLY A 75 9.30 -9.47 6.64
N PRO A 76 8.10 -9.91 7.07
CA PRO A 76 7.09 -10.54 6.20
C PRO A 76 6.17 -9.56 5.45
N LEU A 77 6.34 -8.26 5.63
CA LEU A 77 5.44 -7.25 5.05
C LEU A 77 5.69 -7.16 3.53
N ARG A 78 4.85 -7.80 2.73
CA ARG A 78 4.96 -7.90 1.26
C ARG A 78 3.72 -7.43 0.51
N TRP A 79 2.73 -6.94 1.26
CA TRP A 79 1.53 -6.32 0.74
C TRP A 79 1.42 -4.90 1.29
N LEU A 80 0.76 -4.04 0.51
CA LEU A 80 0.44 -2.68 0.91
C LEU A 80 -1.07 -2.48 0.77
N HIS A 81 -1.77 -2.34 1.89
CA HIS A 81 -3.15 -1.86 1.85
C HIS A 81 -3.16 -0.34 1.74
N VAL A 82 -3.94 0.19 0.80
CA VAL A 82 -4.04 1.62 0.53
C VAL A 82 -5.48 2.05 0.71
N PHE A 83 -5.70 2.95 1.67
CA PHE A 83 -6.99 3.56 1.94
C PHE A 83 -6.97 5.05 1.63
N VAL A 84 -7.87 5.49 0.76
CA VAL A 84 -8.08 6.89 0.38
C VAL A 84 -9.60 7.14 0.36
N PRO A 85 -10.16 7.77 1.39
CA PRO A 85 -11.58 8.08 1.41
C PRO A 85 -11.93 9.22 0.42
N PRO A 86 -13.10 9.17 -0.22
CA PRO A 86 -13.61 10.27 -1.04
C PRO A 86 -13.63 11.59 -0.26
N GLY A 87 -12.99 12.63 -0.80
CA GLY A 87 -12.98 13.97 -0.20
C GLY A 87 -12.21 14.11 1.12
N GLY A 88 -11.62 13.04 1.67
CA GLY A 88 -10.89 13.12 2.93
C GLY A 88 -9.55 13.85 2.81
N ASP A 89 -9.05 14.41 3.90
CA ASP A 89 -7.75 15.08 3.94
C ASP A 89 -6.61 14.14 4.37
N PHE A 90 -6.85 12.83 4.42
CA PHE A 90 -5.86 11.83 4.82
C PHE A 90 -5.82 10.64 3.85
N LEU A 91 -4.83 9.78 4.05
CA LEU A 91 -4.74 8.43 3.48
C LEU A 91 -4.10 7.48 4.48
N CYS A 92 -4.24 6.18 4.25
CA CYS A 92 -3.47 5.14 4.94
C CYS A 92 -2.61 4.37 3.93
N LEU A 93 -1.36 4.13 4.32
CA LEU A 93 -0.46 3.19 3.68
C LEU A 93 -0.11 2.15 4.73
N GLU A 94 -0.57 0.92 4.52
CA GLU A 94 -0.58 -0.12 5.54
C GLU A 94 0.25 -1.32 5.06
N PRO A 95 1.54 -1.39 5.44
CA PRO A 95 2.35 -2.58 5.26
C PRO A 95 1.75 -3.77 6.00
N VAL A 96 1.34 -4.81 5.27
CA VAL A 96 0.72 -6.00 5.85
C VAL A 96 1.44 -7.27 5.40
N SER A 97 1.38 -8.32 6.22
CA SER A 97 2.07 -9.60 6.00
C SER A 97 1.27 -10.62 5.20
N HIS A 98 0.02 -10.31 4.86
CA HIS A 98 -0.84 -11.12 4.02
C HIS A 98 -1.97 -10.25 3.49
N MET A 99 -2.64 -10.67 2.43
CA MET A 99 -3.83 -10.01 1.93
C MET A 99 -5.00 -10.10 2.95
N PRO A 100 -5.99 -9.19 2.86
CA PRO A 100 -7.24 -9.35 3.61
C PRO A 100 -7.88 -10.71 3.35
N ASP A 101 -8.50 -11.26 4.39
CA ASP A 101 -9.22 -12.54 4.34
C ASP A 101 -8.36 -13.79 4.01
N ALA A 102 -7.03 -13.69 4.06
CA ALA A 102 -6.11 -14.77 3.66
C ALA A 102 -6.40 -16.16 4.26
N LEU A 103 -6.95 -16.25 5.48
CA LEU A 103 -7.28 -17.51 6.14
C LEU A 103 -8.45 -18.26 5.50
N ASN A 104 -9.40 -17.53 4.91
CA ASN A 104 -10.62 -18.10 4.31
C ASN A 104 -10.48 -18.40 2.82
N ARG A 105 -9.27 -18.19 2.27
CA ARG A 105 -9.00 -18.32 0.85
C ARG A 105 -8.53 -19.73 0.46
N PRO A 106 -8.93 -20.23 -0.72
CA PRO A 106 -8.41 -21.47 -1.27
C PRO A 106 -7.01 -21.32 -1.88
N GLU A 107 -6.57 -20.10 -2.21
CA GLU A 107 -5.24 -19.86 -2.77
C GLU A 107 -4.13 -20.17 -1.75
N PRO A 108 -2.96 -20.62 -2.22
CA PRO A 108 -1.91 -21.04 -1.32
C PRO A 108 -1.17 -19.83 -0.69
N PRO A 109 -0.42 -20.04 0.41
CA PRO A 109 0.33 -19.00 1.12
C PRO A 109 1.22 -18.10 0.25
N GLU A 110 1.74 -18.58 -0.87
CA GLU A 110 2.58 -17.78 -1.77
C GLU A 110 1.78 -16.66 -2.47
N ILE A 111 0.47 -16.83 -2.60
CA ILE A 111 -0.45 -15.84 -3.15
C ILE A 111 -1.05 -14.97 -2.04
N THR A 112 -1.49 -15.59 -0.95
CA THR A 112 -2.22 -14.91 0.12
C THR A 112 -1.33 -14.25 1.14
N GLY A 113 -0.13 -14.76 1.34
CA GLY A 113 0.81 -14.38 2.40
C GLY A 113 0.57 -15.04 3.74
N LEU A 114 -0.43 -15.91 3.84
CA LEU A 114 -0.77 -16.54 5.10
C LEU A 114 0.43 -17.30 5.66
N ARG A 115 0.86 -16.95 6.88
CA ARG A 115 1.90 -17.68 7.61
C ARG A 115 1.32 -18.22 8.91
N VAL A 116 1.30 -19.54 9.02
CA VAL A 116 0.98 -20.23 10.28
C VAL A 116 2.26 -20.35 11.10
N LEU A 117 2.18 -20.00 12.39
CA LEU A 117 3.29 -20.15 13.33
C LEU A 117 3.03 -21.37 14.23
N ALA A 118 4.01 -22.25 14.34
CA ALA A 118 4.01 -23.34 15.30
C ALA A 118 4.23 -22.81 16.74
N PRO A 119 3.91 -23.61 17.78
CA PRO A 119 4.20 -23.23 19.16
C PRO A 119 5.68 -22.86 19.36
N GLY A 120 5.92 -21.66 19.89
CA GLY A 120 7.28 -21.12 20.12
C GLY A 120 7.90 -20.39 18.93
N GLU A 121 7.28 -20.40 17.75
CA GLU A 121 7.74 -19.60 16.62
C GLU A 121 7.37 -18.11 16.79
N THR A 122 8.21 -17.25 16.23
CA THR A 122 8.02 -15.79 16.25
C THR A 122 8.08 -15.25 14.83
N LEU A 123 7.19 -14.30 14.55
CA LEU A 123 7.23 -13.48 13.34
C LEU A 123 7.51 -12.03 13.75
N ALA A 124 8.55 -11.44 13.16
CA ALA A 124 8.95 -10.06 13.43
C ALA A 124 8.92 -9.25 12.14
N ALA A 125 8.50 -8.00 12.26
CA ALA A 125 8.44 -7.02 11.19
C ALA A 125 8.92 -5.67 11.73
N THR A 126 9.35 -4.78 10.83
CA THR A 126 9.67 -3.40 11.17
C THR A 126 9.05 -2.49 10.12
N VAL A 127 8.47 -1.38 10.56
CA VAL A 127 8.09 -0.27 9.69
C VAL A 127 8.89 0.95 10.13
N ARG A 128 9.50 1.65 9.18
CA ARG A 128 10.22 2.89 9.40
C ARG A 128 9.55 4.00 8.63
N LEU A 129 9.28 5.09 9.33
CA LEU A 129 8.86 6.35 8.75
C LEU A 129 9.99 7.36 8.93
N SER A 130 10.37 8.04 7.87
CA SER A 130 11.34 9.12 7.93
C SER A 130 10.84 10.31 7.13
N VAL A 131 10.96 11.49 7.74
CA VAL A 131 10.71 12.77 7.08
C VAL A 131 12.01 13.25 6.46
N VAL A 132 12.00 13.55 5.16
CA VAL A 132 13.13 14.08 4.42
C VAL A 132 12.72 15.34 3.65
N PRO A 133 13.66 16.24 3.33
CA PRO A 133 13.37 17.31 2.38
C PRO A 133 12.84 16.72 1.08
N GLY A 134 11.69 17.23 0.63
CA GLY A 134 11.14 16.87 -0.67
C GLY A 134 12.05 17.39 -1.79
N PRO A 135 11.96 16.80 -2.99
CA PRO A 135 12.65 17.37 -4.16
C PRO A 135 12.22 18.83 -4.32
N LEU A 136 13.19 19.74 -4.28
CA LEU A 136 12.97 21.14 -4.61
C LEU A 136 12.40 21.20 -6.02
N GLY A 137 11.21 21.77 -6.16
CA GLY A 137 10.43 21.71 -7.39
C GLY A 137 11.23 22.14 -8.62
N ALA A 138 11.05 21.39 -9.71
CA ALA A 138 11.22 21.89 -11.07
C ALA A 138 10.00 22.73 -11.47
#